data_AF-A0A1E7R899-F1
#
_entry.id   AF-A0A1E7R899-F1
#
_cell.length_a   1.000
_cell.length_b   1.000
_cell.length_c   1.000
_cell.angle_alpha   90.00
_cell.angle_beta   90.00
_cell.angle_gamma   90.00
#
_symmetry.space_group_name_H-M   'P 1'
#
loop_
_entity.id
_entity.type
_entity.pdbx_description
1 polymer ?
#
loop_
_entity_poly.entity_id
_entity_poly.type
_entity_poly.pdbx_seq_one_letter_code
_entity_poly.pdbx_strand_id
1 'polypeptide(L)'
;MVKAIKILTVAMVISLTSGCASFIANNTSSTVGTPSGERSLGQVVLDKSIERTARINMYKLDNRFKQSRVNIESFHSVVLLTGQVSDAQLKQLAEDNVKAMSDVKAVHNFITVGPQVSYSTIMQDLAVTTNTKGLLMRAPVVRESKVLLHTEDGVLYVMGRLNNAEITDLNGALQKVGNVTKIVTLIDNIEQNQSVNAATTNIGLGGGASTTSYANDPTPVAVDPNQEQPQAEAIYNPEPSSSSQ
;
A
#
# COMPACT_ATOMS: atom_id res chain seq x y z
N MET A 1 -2.87 -36.20 -41.50
CA MET A 1 -1.84 -35.30 -40.93
C MET A 1 -2.42 -34.09 -40.18
N VAL A 2 -3.38 -33.33 -40.73
CA VAL A 2 -3.96 -32.12 -40.09
C VAL A 2 -4.64 -32.39 -38.73
N LYS A 3 -5.25 -33.57 -38.54
CA LYS A 3 -5.91 -33.96 -37.28
C LYS A 3 -4.92 -34.24 -36.14
N ALA A 4 -3.74 -34.78 -36.46
CA ALA A 4 -2.68 -35.04 -35.48
C ALA A 4 -1.98 -33.75 -35.04
N ILE A 5 -1.82 -32.79 -35.95
CA ILE A 5 -1.27 -31.46 -35.65
C ILE A 5 -2.18 -30.71 -34.67
N LYS A 6 -3.51 -30.72 -34.86
CA LYS A 6 -4.46 -30.06 -33.94
C LYS A 6 -4.46 -30.67 -32.54
N ILE A 7 -4.30 -31.99 -32.42
CA ILE A 7 -4.23 -32.69 -31.12
C ILE A 7 -2.91 -32.34 -30.40
N LEU A 8 -1.81 -32.22 -31.12
CA LEU A 8 -0.51 -31.82 -30.56
C LEU A 8 -0.52 -30.37 -30.04
N THR A 9 -1.17 -29.44 -30.75
CA THR A 9 -1.25 -28.03 -30.31
C THR A 9 -2.12 -27.86 -29.06
N VAL A 10 -3.22 -28.61 -28.96
CA VAL A 10 -4.10 -28.59 -27.78
C VAL A 10 -3.40 -29.20 -26.56
N ALA A 11 -2.65 -30.30 -26.73
CA ALA A 11 -1.88 -30.92 -25.64
C ALA A 11 -0.76 -30.01 -25.10
N MET A 12 -0.12 -29.21 -25.98
CA MET A 12 0.91 -28.25 -25.57
C MET A 12 0.34 -27.06 -24.78
N VAL A 13 -0.87 -26.58 -25.13
CA VAL A 13 -1.55 -25.49 -24.41
C VAL A 13 -2.04 -25.94 -23.03
N ILE A 14 -2.48 -27.19 -22.89
CA ILE A 14 -2.94 -27.74 -21.61
C ILE A 14 -1.76 -27.89 -20.61
N SER A 15 -0.56 -28.26 -21.08
CA SER A 15 0.64 -28.36 -20.23
C SER A 15 1.15 -27.02 -19.71
N LEU A 16 0.75 -25.90 -20.33
CA LEU A 16 1.18 -24.55 -19.91
C LEU A 16 0.25 -23.92 -18.86
N THR A 17 -0.95 -24.46 -18.64
CA THR A 17 -1.93 -23.89 -17.70
C THR A 17 -1.88 -24.50 -16.30
N SER A 18 -1.31 -25.69 -16.15
CA SER A 18 -1.13 -26.38 -14.86
C SER A 18 0.18 -26.03 -14.12
N GLY A 19 1.00 -25.13 -14.68
CA GLY A 19 2.31 -24.74 -14.13
C GLY A 19 2.32 -23.50 -13.24
N CYS A 20 1.29 -22.64 -13.27
CA CYS A 20 1.34 -21.35 -12.56
C CYS A 20 1.31 -21.52 -11.03
N ALA A 21 0.52 -22.47 -10.52
CA ALA A 21 0.42 -22.71 -9.08
C ALA A 21 1.71 -23.32 -8.51
N SER A 22 2.33 -24.26 -9.23
CA SER A 22 3.57 -24.90 -8.80
C SER A 22 4.76 -23.96 -8.86
N PHE A 23 4.84 -23.07 -9.86
CA PHE A 23 5.90 -22.06 -9.90
C PHE A 23 5.83 -21.09 -8.71
N ILE A 24 4.62 -20.68 -8.31
CA ILE A 24 4.44 -19.84 -7.13
C ILE A 24 4.79 -20.62 -5.86
N ALA A 25 4.27 -21.84 -5.71
CA ALA A 25 4.52 -22.68 -4.53
C ALA A 25 6.00 -23.06 -4.33
N ASN A 26 6.74 -23.31 -5.41
CA ASN A 26 8.15 -23.71 -5.34
C ASN A 26 9.12 -22.52 -5.16
N ASN A 27 8.69 -21.28 -5.41
CA ASN A 27 9.50 -20.08 -5.21
C ASN A 27 9.14 -19.29 -3.94
N THR A 28 8.09 -19.69 -3.21
CA THR A 28 7.73 -19.09 -1.92
C THR A 28 8.06 -20.06 -0.78
N SER A 29 9.01 -19.70 0.08
CA SER A 29 9.49 -20.50 1.21
C SER A 29 8.66 -20.35 2.50
N SER A 30 7.47 -19.73 2.45
CA SER A 30 6.67 -19.42 3.63
C SER A 30 5.23 -19.95 3.58
N THR A 31 4.77 -20.47 4.71
CA THR A 31 3.36 -20.75 5.05
C THR A 31 2.48 -19.53 4.70
N VAL A 32 1.25 -19.77 4.25
CA VAL A 32 0.29 -18.72 3.83
C VAL A 32 0.29 -17.50 4.77
N GLY A 33 0.70 -16.34 4.25
CA GLY A 33 0.84 -15.10 5.00
C GLY A 33 2.04 -14.27 4.54
N THR A 34 1.98 -12.95 4.73
CA THR A 34 3.18 -12.10 4.56
C THR A 34 3.93 -12.03 5.90
N PRO A 35 5.25 -12.24 5.94
CA PRO A 35 6.01 -12.09 7.16
C PRO A 35 5.82 -10.69 7.77
N SER A 36 5.74 -10.60 9.09
CA SER A 36 5.53 -9.32 9.77
C SER A 36 6.59 -8.28 9.35
N GLY A 37 6.13 -7.08 9.01
CA GLY A 37 6.96 -5.98 8.50
C GLY A 37 7.09 -5.94 6.97
N GLU A 38 6.80 -7.03 6.26
CA GLU A 38 6.85 -7.05 4.79
C GLU A 38 5.57 -6.54 4.14
N ARG A 39 5.72 -5.99 2.93
CA ARG A 39 4.58 -5.59 2.10
C ARG A 39 4.00 -6.79 1.36
N SER A 40 2.69 -6.98 1.47
CA SER A 40 1.95 -7.87 0.57
C SER A 40 1.89 -7.28 -0.83
N LEU A 41 1.65 -8.13 -1.84
CA LEU A 41 1.44 -7.65 -3.21
C LEU A 41 0.31 -6.63 -3.29
N GLY A 42 -0.78 -6.86 -2.55
CA GLY A 42 -1.89 -5.91 -2.43
C GLY A 42 -1.45 -4.56 -1.86
N GLN A 43 -0.60 -4.55 -0.82
CA GLN A 43 -0.06 -3.32 -0.26
C GLN A 43 0.88 -2.60 -1.24
N VAL A 44 1.74 -3.32 -1.98
CA VAL A 44 2.61 -2.71 -2.98
C VAL A 44 1.79 -2.03 -4.08
N VAL A 45 0.73 -2.70 -4.56
CA VAL A 45 -0.18 -2.13 -5.56
C VAL A 45 -0.91 -0.91 -5.01
N LEU A 46 -1.40 -0.97 -3.77
CA LEU A 46 -2.04 0.17 -3.10
C LEU A 46 -1.08 1.36 -2.97
N ASP A 47 0.15 1.13 -2.47
CA ASP A 47 1.18 2.16 -2.33
C ASP A 47 1.46 2.83 -3.69
N LYS A 48 1.59 2.06 -4.78
CA LYS A 48 1.77 2.60 -6.13
C LYS A 48 0.55 3.32 -6.68
N SER A 49 -0.65 2.91 -6.29
CA SER A 49 -1.89 3.63 -6.61
C SER A 49 -1.92 5.00 -5.93
N ILE A 50 -1.52 5.08 -4.65
CA ILE A 50 -1.40 6.33 -3.89
C ILE A 50 -0.42 7.27 -4.59
N GLU A 51 0.81 6.82 -4.86
CA GLU A 51 1.84 7.63 -5.51
C GLU A 51 1.37 8.18 -6.87
N ARG A 52 0.72 7.33 -7.67
CA ARG A 52 0.21 7.71 -8.99
C ARG A 52 -0.90 8.76 -8.88
N THR A 53 -1.89 8.50 -8.03
CA THR A 53 -3.05 9.37 -7.84
C THR A 53 -2.63 10.73 -7.30
N ALA A 54 -1.76 10.73 -6.27
CA ALA A 54 -1.18 11.94 -5.72
C ALA A 54 -0.49 12.79 -6.80
N ARG A 55 0.39 12.18 -7.61
CA ARG A 55 1.11 12.87 -8.70
C ARG A 55 0.15 13.47 -9.74
N ILE A 56 -0.87 12.72 -10.14
CA ILE A 56 -1.88 13.20 -11.10
C ILE A 56 -2.64 14.39 -10.51
N ASN A 57 -3.07 14.29 -9.25
CA ASN A 57 -3.82 15.36 -8.60
C ASN A 57 -2.98 16.63 -8.44
N MET A 58 -1.69 16.52 -8.09
CA MET A 58 -0.79 17.69 -8.02
C MET A 58 -0.81 18.48 -9.33
N TYR A 59 -0.65 17.82 -10.47
CA TYR A 59 -0.69 18.49 -11.78
C TYR A 59 -2.04 19.11 -12.14
N LYS A 60 -3.13 18.59 -11.58
CA LYS A 60 -4.48 19.15 -11.76
C LYS A 60 -4.74 20.34 -10.83
N LEU A 61 -4.18 20.32 -9.62
CA LEU A 61 -4.35 21.36 -8.62
C LEU A 61 -3.60 22.64 -9.01
N ASP A 62 -2.36 22.52 -9.49
CA ASP A 62 -1.58 23.68 -9.91
C ASP A 62 -0.56 23.32 -11.01
N ASN A 63 -0.54 24.10 -12.10
CA ASN A 63 0.35 23.86 -13.23
C ASN A 63 1.84 24.10 -12.89
N ARG A 64 2.14 24.88 -11.84
CA ARG A 64 3.52 25.14 -11.37
C ARG A 64 4.22 23.88 -10.86
N PHE A 65 3.48 22.83 -10.48
CA PHE A 65 4.08 21.53 -10.16
C PHE A 65 4.80 20.89 -11.35
N LYS A 66 4.46 21.23 -12.60
CA LYS A 66 5.21 20.76 -13.79
C LYS A 66 6.61 21.34 -13.89
N GLN A 67 6.84 22.48 -13.23
CA GLN A 67 8.14 23.15 -13.12
C GLN A 67 8.78 22.93 -11.75
N SER A 68 8.17 22.10 -10.90
CA SER A 68 8.71 21.71 -9.60
C SER A 68 9.24 20.28 -9.68
N ARG A 69 10.14 19.92 -8.78
CA ARG A 69 10.63 18.55 -8.68
C ARG A 69 10.10 17.98 -7.37
N VAL A 70 8.98 17.26 -7.42
CA VAL A 70 8.40 16.62 -6.24
C VAL A 70 8.41 15.11 -6.41
N ASN A 71 9.03 14.42 -5.47
CA ASN A 71 8.98 12.97 -5.38
C ASN A 71 7.95 12.56 -4.33
N ILE A 72 7.25 11.47 -4.64
CA ILE A 72 6.19 10.90 -3.80
C ILE A 72 6.50 9.41 -3.72
N GLU A 73 6.86 8.96 -2.53
CA GLU A 73 7.09 7.55 -2.23
C GLU A 73 6.09 7.11 -1.17
N SER A 74 5.43 5.96 -1.38
CA SER A 74 4.51 5.39 -0.39
C SER A 74 5.04 4.07 0.14
N PHE A 75 5.00 3.90 1.46
CA PHE A 75 5.35 2.68 2.14
C PHE A 75 4.30 2.36 3.20
N HIS A 76 3.50 1.32 2.96
CA HIS A 76 2.39 0.93 3.81
C HIS A 76 1.40 2.07 4.11
N SER A 77 0.96 2.77 3.05
CA SER A 77 0.06 3.92 3.15
C SER A 77 0.63 5.14 3.90
N VAL A 78 1.90 5.14 4.29
CA VAL A 78 2.59 6.34 4.79
C VAL A 78 3.35 6.95 3.63
N VAL A 79 3.13 8.24 3.36
CA VAL A 79 3.69 8.93 2.20
C VAL A 79 4.83 9.85 2.62
N LEU A 80 5.95 9.71 1.92
CA LEU A 80 7.08 10.61 1.97
C LEU A 80 7.02 11.57 0.78
N LEU A 81 7.02 12.86 1.06
CA LEU A 81 7.15 13.93 0.08
C LEU A 81 8.53 14.57 0.19
N THR A 82 9.28 14.60 -0.91
CA THR A 82 10.62 15.22 -0.99
C THR A 82 10.76 16.03 -2.28
N GLY A 83 11.81 16.83 -2.36
CA GLY A 83 12.14 17.62 -3.54
C GLY A 83 11.97 19.12 -3.31
N GLN A 84 11.78 19.87 -4.39
CA GLN A 84 11.83 21.34 -4.40
C GLN A 84 10.63 21.94 -5.13
N VAL A 85 10.09 23.00 -4.54
CA VAL A 85 9.01 23.82 -5.11
C VAL A 85 9.39 25.30 -5.09
N SER A 86 8.72 26.11 -5.93
CA SER A 86 9.00 27.55 -6.04
C SER A 86 8.63 28.36 -4.82
N ASP A 87 7.64 27.92 -4.04
CA ASP A 87 7.10 28.67 -2.90
C ASP A 87 6.42 27.75 -1.86
N ALA A 88 6.17 28.32 -0.68
CA ALA A 88 5.57 27.60 0.44
C ALA A 88 4.11 27.18 0.19
N GLN A 89 3.39 27.87 -0.70
CA GLN A 89 2.00 27.51 -1.03
C GLN A 89 1.96 26.18 -1.78
N LEU A 90 2.86 25.97 -2.75
CA LEU A 90 2.97 24.68 -3.44
C LEU A 90 3.38 23.55 -2.50
N LYS A 91 4.28 23.82 -1.53
CA LYS A 91 4.65 22.85 -0.50
C LYS A 91 3.43 22.41 0.31
N GLN A 92 2.61 23.35 0.76
CA GLN A 92 1.41 23.07 1.54
C GLN A 92 0.37 22.33 0.69
N LEU A 93 0.14 22.80 -0.55
CA LEU A 93 -0.82 22.20 -1.47
C LEU A 93 -0.47 20.74 -1.81
N ALA A 94 0.82 20.41 -1.94
CA ALA A 94 1.28 19.04 -2.13
C ALA A 94 0.93 18.15 -0.92
N GLU A 95 1.11 18.67 0.29
CA GLU A 95 0.79 17.96 1.53
C GLU A 95 -0.71 17.73 1.68
N ASP A 96 -1.50 18.79 1.48
CA ASP A 96 -2.96 18.74 1.61
C ASP A 96 -3.59 17.77 0.60
N ASN A 97 -3.08 17.77 -0.64
CA ASN A 97 -3.48 16.82 -1.68
C ASN A 97 -3.33 15.37 -1.21
N VAL A 98 -2.20 15.03 -0.61
CA VAL A 98 -1.94 13.66 -0.15
C VAL A 98 -2.72 13.34 1.12
N LYS A 99 -2.82 14.29 2.06
CA LYS A 99 -3.62 14.13 3.29
C LYS A 99 -5.10 13.92 3.03
N ALA A 100 -5.64 14.47 1.95
CA ALA A 100 -7.05 14.31 1.57
C ALA A 100 -7.39 12.91 1.02
N MET A 101 -6.39 12.07 0.73
CA MET A 101 -6.60 10.74 0.18
C MET A 101 -6.95 9.73 1.28
N SER A 102 -8.07 9.00 1.13
CA SER A 102 -8.56 8.03 2.13
C SER A 102 -7.59 6.89 2.43
N ASP A 103 -6.79 6.49 1.45
CA ASP A 103 -5.88 5.36 1.55
C ASP A 103 -4.55 5.73 2.24
N VAL A 104 -4.36 7.01 2.60
CA VAL A 104 -3.14 7.53 3.24
C VAL A 104 -3.34 7.58 4.75
N LYS A 105 -2.39 7.00 5.49
CA LYS A 105 -2.38 6.97 6.97
C LYS A 105 -1.63 8.14 7.58
N ALA A 106 -0.52 8.53 6.98
CA ALA A 106 0.32 9.63 7.45
C ALA A 106 1.12 10.22 6.28
N VAL A 107 1.53 11.48 6.44
CA VAL A 107 2.33 12.21 5.47
C VAL A 107 3.53 12.82 6.17
N HIS A 108 4.72 12.53 5.64
CA HIS A 108 5.97 13.15 6.05
C HIS A 108 6.45 14.10 4.94
N ASN A 109 6.29 15.40 5.16
CA ASN A 109 6.62 16.42 4.16
C ASN A 109 8.01 17.03 4.38
N PHE A 110 8.96 16.64 3.54
CA PHE A 110 10.32 17.16 3.47
C PHE A 110 10.60 17.92 2.17
N ILE A 111 9.56 18.39 1.48
CA ILE A 111 9.73 19.33 0.36
C ILE A 111 10.41 20.61 0.88
N THR A 112 11.39 21.12 0.13
CA THR A 112 12.04 22.40 0.40
C THR A 112 11.56 23.46 -0.59
N VAL A 113 11.61 24.72 -0.17
CA VAL A 113 11.29 25.86 -1.04
C VAL A 113 12.60 26.38 -1.61
N GLY A 114 12.75 26.35 -2.93
CA GLY A 114 13.99 26.72 -3.58
C GLY A 114 14.08 26.23 -5.03
N PRO A 115 15.21 26.53 -5.71
CA PRO A 115 15.47 26.01 -7.05
C PRO A 115 15.59 24.49 -7.02
N GLN A 116 15.29 23.85 -8.15
CA GLN A 116 15.54 22.42 -8.31
C GLN A 116 17.03 22.11 -8.18
N VAL A 117 17.34 20.96 -7.58
CA VAL A 117 18.72 20.44 -7.53
C VAL A 117 19.26 20.19 -8.94
N SER A 118 20.58 20.33 -9.10
CA SER A 118 21.23 20.07 -10.38
C SER A 118 21.19 18.59 -10.74
N TYR A 119 21.35 18.28 -12.03
CA TYR A 119 21.45 16.90 -12.49
C TYR A 119 22.60 16.13 -11.82
N SER A 120 23.74 16.79 -11.55
CA SER A 120 24.87 16.18 -10.85
C SER A 120 24.50 15.73 -9.43
N THR A 121 23.72 16.53 -8.69
CA THR A 121 23.21 16.16 -7.37
C THR A 121 22.27 14.97 -7.46
N ILE A 122 21.37 14.95 -8.46
CA ILE A 122 20.46 13.80 -8.67
C ILE A 122 21.25 12.50 -8.94
N MET A 123 22.33 12.56 -9.72
CA MET A 123 23.19 11.39 -9.96
C MET A 123 23.91 10.94 -8.69
N GLN A 124 24.37 11.89 -7.86
CA GLN A 124 24.98 11.58 -6.57
C GLN A 124 23.98 10.91 -5.62
N ASP A 125 22.75 11.42 -5.53
CA ASP A 125 21.68 10.87 -4.72
C ASP A 125 21.31 9.44 -5.18
N LEU A 126 21.28 9.19 -6.49
CA LEU A 126 21.08 7.86 -7.05
C LEU A 126 22.21 6.89 -6.65
N ALA A 127 23.46 7.35 -6.69
CA ALA A 127 24.61 6.56 -6.27
C ALA A 127 24.56 6.23 -4.78
N VAL A 128 24.22 7.21 -3.93
CA VAL A 128 23.99 7.01 -2.48
C VAL A 128 22.89 5.98 -2.24
N THR A 129 21.74 6.12 -2.91
CA THR A 129 20.61 5.20 -2.78
C THR A 129 21.01 3.77 -3.16
N THR A 130 21.71 3.63 -4.29
CA THR A 130 22.16 2.32 -4.81
C THR A 130 23.21 1.68 -3.88
N ASN A 131 24.17 2.47 -3.39
CA ASN A 131 25.16 1.99 -2.43
C ASN A 131 24.49 1.53 -1.13
N THR A 132 23.57 2.34 -0.59
CA THR A 132 22.81 2.01 0.62
C THR A 132 22.00 0.72 0.44
N LYS A 133 21.34 0.53 -0.70
CA LYS A 133 20.67 -0.73 -1.05
C LYS A 133 21.66 -1.89 -1.05
N GLY A 134 22.82 -1.74 -1.69
CA GLY A 134 23.87 -2.77 -1.72
C GLY A 134 24.40 -3.13 -0.32
N LEU A 135 24.57 -2.14 0.57
CA LEU A 135 24.93 -2.39 1.97
C LEU A 135 23.85 -3.18 2.71
N LEU A 136 22.57 -2.83 2.48
CA LEU A 136 21.44 -3.51 3.11
C LEU A 136 21.28 -4.95 2.63
N MET A 137 21.47 -5.21 1.33
CA MET A 137 21.44 -6.57 0.77
C MET A 137 22.51 -7.49 1.36
N ARG A 138 23.62 -6.93 1.85
CA ARG A 138 24.71 -7.67 2.50
C ARG A 138 24.49 -7.82 4.01
N ALA A 139 23.55 -7.09 4.59
CA ALA A 139 23.16 -7.23 5.98
C ALA A 139 22.26 -8.47 6.12
N PRO A 140 22.57 -9.40 7.04
CA PRO A 140 21.90 -10.71 7.08
C PRO A 140 20.45 -10.67 7.56
N VAL A 141 20.01 -9.59 8.22
CA VAL A 141 18.75 -9.57 8.98
C VAL A 141 17.68 -8.69 8.33
N VAL A 142 18.05 -7.57 7.70
CA VAL A 142 17.07 -6.62 7.16
C VAL A 142 16.78 -6.94 5.69
N ARG A 143 15.58 -7.45 5.43
CA ARG A 143 15.11 -7.69 4.06
C ARG A 143 14.75 -6.38 3.36
N GLU A 144 15.10 -6.27 2.07
CA GLU A 144 14.77 -5.09 1.26
C GLU A 144 13.26 -4.84 1.18
N SER A 145 12.43 -5.89 1.23
CA SER A 145 10.97 -5.76 1.21
C SER A 145 10.38 -5.00 2.40
N LYS A 146 11.15 -4.84 3.48
CA LYS A 146 10.74 -4.16 4.73
C LYS A 146 11.17 -2.69 4.82
N VAL A 147 11.96 -2.20 3.86
CA VAL A 147 12.54 -0.86 3.89
C VAL A 147 12.37 -0.19 2.53
N LEU A 148 12.07 1.11 2.55
CA LEU A 148 12.13 1.98 1.38
C LEU A 148 13.19 3.04 1.61
N LEU A 149 14.11 3.15 0.65
CA LEU A 149 15.21 4.09 0.66
C LEU A 149 15.00 5.12 -0.44
N HIS A 150 15.10 6.40 -0.11
CA HIS A 150 15.01 7.50 -1.07
C HIS A 150 16.01 8.58 -0.67
N THR A 151 16.82 9.07 -1.61
CA THR A 151 17.77 10.15 -1.35
C THR A 151 17.37 11.37 -2.14
N GLU A 152 17.40 12.54 -1.50
CA GLU A 152 17.11 13.82 -2.13
C GLU A 152 17.99 14.92 -1.54
N ASP A 153 18.72 15.62 -2.39
CA ASP A 153 19.59 16.75 -2.05
C ASP A 153 20.59 16.40 -0.93
N GLY A 154 21.23 15.24 -1.04
CA GLY A 154 22.17 14.73 -0.03
C GLY A 154 21.53 14.25 1.27
N VAL A 155 20.20 14.23 1.38
CA VAL A 155 19.49 13.68 2.55
C VAL A 155 18.94 12.29 2.21
N LEU A 156 19.36 11.28 2.96
CA LEU A 156 18.85 9.92 2.83
C LEU A 156 17.63 9.73 3.75
N TYR A 157 16.49 9.43 3.16
CA TYR A 157 15.25 9.08 3.83
C TYR A 157 15.09 7.56 3.85
N VAL A 158 14.85 7.03 5.05
CA VAL A 158 14.71 5.60 5.29
C VAL A 158 13.35 5.35 5.93
N MET A 159 12.41 4.82 5.16
CA MET A 159 11.13 4.33 5.68
C MET A 159 11.21 2.84 5.91
N GLY A 160 10.54 2.31 6.92
CA GLY A 160 10.55 0.88 7.14
C GLY A 160 9.62 0.43 8.24
N ARG A 161 9.35 -0.87 8.27
CA ARG A 161 8.59 -1.51 9.33
C ARG A 161 9.36 -2.70 9.86
N LEU A 162 9.97 -2.53 11.03
CA LEU A 162 11.06 -3.37 11.51
C LEU A 162 10.87 -3.70 12.99
N ASN A 163 11.45 -4.81 13.44
CA ASN A 163 11.60 -5.10 14.88
C ASN A 163 12.87 -4.46 15.47
N ASN A 164 13.08 -4.57 16.78
CA ASN A 164 14.22 -3.97 17.47
C ASN A 164 15.59 -4.48 16.97
N ALA A 165 15.70 -5.77 16.64
CA ALA A 165 16.94 -6.35 16.11
C ALA A 165 17.24 -5.81 14.71
N GLU A 166 16.25 -5.81 13.82
CA GLU A 166 16.33 -5.25 12.47
C GLU A 166 16.68 -3.75 12.48
N ILE A 167 16.14 -2.98 13.42
CA ILE A 167 16.48 -1.56 13.59
C ILE A 167 17.96 -1.39 13.96
N THR A 168 18.47 -2.23 14.87
CA THR A 168 19.87 -2.19 15.28
C THR A 168 20.80 -2.48 14.10
N ASP A 169 20.47 -3.48 13.30
CA ASP A 169 21.24 -3.84 12.10
C ASP A 169 21.13 -2.78 10.99
N LEU A 170 19.94 -2.21 10.78
CA LEU A 170 19.73 -1.09 9.88
C LEU A 170 20.64 0.07 10.27
N ASN A 171 20.69 0.44 11.56
CA ASN A 171 21.55 1.52 12.03
C ASN A 171 23.03 1.22 11.76
N GLY A 172 23.48 -0.02 11.97
CA GLY A 172 24.84 -0.44 11.64
C GLY A 172 25.16 -0.38 10.14
N ALA A 173 24.19 -0.62 9.27
CA ALA A 173 24.34 -0.43 7.82
C ALA A 173 24.36 1.05 7.43
N LEU A 174 23.46 1.86 8.00
CA LEU A 174 23.34 3.29 7.73
C LEU A 174 24.60 4.08 8.15
N GLN A 175 25.30 3.65 9.20
CA GLN A 175 26.59 4.24 9.61
C GLN A 175 27.70 4.09 8.56
N LYS A 176 27.56 3.15 7.62
CA LYS A 176 28.54 2.91 6.55
C LYS A 176 28.21 3.70 5.27
N VAL A 177 27.06 4.38 5.24
CA VAL A 177 26.65 5.19 4.10
C VAL A 177 27.50 6.45 4.05
N GLY A 178 28.25 6.62 2.96
CA GLY A 178 29.01 7.84 2.68
C GLY A 178 28.23 8.84 1.84
N ASN A 179 28.75 10.07 1.75
CA ASN A 179 28.26 11.13 0.86
C ASN A 179 26.80 11.56 1.12
N VAL A 180 26.36 11.53 2.38
CA VAL A 180 25.09 12.09 2.83
C VAL A 180 25.33 13.21 3.82
N THR A 181 24.53 14.27 3.73
CA THR A 181 24.53 15.37 4.70
C THR A 181 23.71 15.02 5.94
N LYS A 182 22.64 14.23 5.76
CA LYS A 182 21.73 13.85 6.83
C LYS A 182 21.04 12.52 6.50
N ILE A 183 20.74 11.75 7.53
CA ILE A 183 19.87 10.58 7.44
C ILE A 183 18.61 10.85 8.26
N VAL A 184 17.45 10.64 7.65
CA VAL A 184 16.14 10.76 8.27
C VAL A 184 15.49 9.38 8.30
N THR A 185 15.23 8.89 9.50
CA THR A 185 14.75 7.51 9.74
C THR A 185 13.31 7.54 10.21
N LEU A 186 12.41 6.96 9.41
CA LEU A 186 10.96 6.91 9.58
C LEU A 186 10.54 5.45 9.74
N ILE A 187 10.87 4.87 10.90
CA ILE A 187 10.66 3.44 11.16
C ILE A 187 9.46 3.22 12.07
N ASP A 188 8.57 2.35 11.61
CA ASP A 188 7.46 1.79 12.36
C ASP A 188 7.93 0.52 13.10
N ASN A 189 8.02 0.58 14.43
CA ASN A 189 8.51 -0.52 15.25
C ASN A 189 7.40 -1.53 15.54
N ILE A 190 7.45 -2.71 14.93
CA ILE A 190 6.36 -3.70 15.02
C ILE A 190 6.14 -4.28 16.42
N GLU A 191 7.15 -4.24 17.30
CA GLU A 191 7.05 -4.77 18.66
C GLU A 191 6.42 -3.75 19.61
N GLN A 192 6.83 -2.48 19.49
CA GLN A 192 6.26 -1.40 20.30
C GLN A 192 4.77 -1.19 20.00
N ASN A 193 4.37 -1.28 18.72
CA ASN A 193 2.98 -1.12 18.32
C ASN A 193 2.03 -2.23 18.83
N GLN A 194 2.53 -3.41 19.18
CA GLN A 194 1.70 -4.47 19.76
C GLN A 194 1.38 -4.20 21.24
N SER A 195 2.30 -3.58 21.97
CA SER A 195 2.11 -3.26 23.39
C SER A 195 1.05 -2.17 23.63
N VAL A 196 0.94 -1.18 22.75
CA VAL A 196 -0.12 -0.13 22.80
C VAL A 196 -1.50 -0.71 22.51
N ASN A 197 -1.60 -1.68 21.59
CA ASN A 197 -2.87 -2.33 21.28
C ASN A 197 -3.31 -3.33 22.38
N ALA A 198 -2.36 -4.00 23.05
CA ALA A 198 -2.67 -4.88 24.18
C ALA A 198 -3.11 -4.13 25.45
N ALA A 199 -2.55 -2.94 25.69
CA ALA A 199 -2.94 -2.10 26.84
C ALA A 199 -4.33 -1.46 26.68
N THR A 200 -4.78 -1.22 25.45
CA THR A 200 -6.11 -0.65 25.16
C THR A 200 -7.24 -1.66 25.39
N THR A 201 -6.96 -2.96 25.34
CA THR A 201 -7.95 -4.03 25.60
C THR A 201 -8.25 -4.24 27.09
N ASN A 202 -7.49 -3.61 28.00
CA ASN A 202 -7.60 -3.85 29.45
C ASN A 202 -8.13 -2.65 30.28
N ILE A 203 -8.72 -1.63 29.64
CA ILE A 203 -9.43 -0.57 30.37
C ILE A 203 -10.94 -0.72 30.10
N GLY A 204 -11.59 -1.57 30.90
CA GLY A 204 -13.04 -1.75 30.80
C GLY A 204 -13.61 -2.92 31.60
N LEU A 205 -13.32 -3.02 32.90
CA LEU A 205 -14.09 -3.85 33.82
C LEU A 205 -15.10 -2.96 34.57
N GLY A 206 -16.37 -3.04 34.18
CA GLY A 206 -17.45 -2.28 34.81
C GLY A 206 -18.84 -2.52 34.22
N GLY A 207 -19.44 -3.68 34.53
CA GLY A 207 -20.88 -3.86 34.79
C GLY A 207 -21.89 -3.62 33.66
N GLY A 208 -22.50 -4.70 33.17
CA GLY A 208 -23.74 -4.65 32.39
C GLY A 208 -24.02 -5.94 31.65
N ALA A 209 -24.67 -6.90 32.31
CA ALA A 209 -25.19 -8.08 31.65
C ALA A 209 -26.31 -7.67 30.67
N SER A 210 -26.08 -7.88 29.38
CA SER A 210 -27.10 -7.80 28.34
C SER A 210 -27.10 -9.11 27.57
N THR A 211 -28.02 -9.98 27.95
CA THR A 211 -28.42 -11.15 27.16
C THR A 211 -29.03 -10.68 25.85
N THR A 212 -28.37 -10.93 24.72
CA THR A 212 -29.02 -10.88 23.41
C THR A 212 -28.86 -12.22 22.72
N SER A 213 -30.01 -12.90 22.69
CA SER A 213 -30.39 -14.06 21.90
C SER A 213 -29.95 -14.03 20.44
N TYR A 214 -29.41 -15.15 19.96
CA TYR A 214 -29.29 -15.44 18.54
C TYR A 214 -30.68 -15.78 17.98
N ALA A 215 -31.20 -14.90 17.12
CA ALA A 215 -32.36 -15.18 16.28
C ALA A 215 -31.94 -15.03 14.81
N ASN A 216 -31.94 -16.16 14.12
CA ASN A 216 -32.19 -16.37 12.70
C ASN A 216 -31.38 -15.54 11.69
N ASP A 217 -30.29 -16.14 11.20
CA ASP A 217 -29.82 -15.91 9.83
C ASP A 217 -29.85 -17.25 9.09
N PRO A 218 -30.75 -17.47 8.09
CA PRO A 218 -30.81 -18.73 7.38
C PRO A 218 -29.67 -18.82 6.37
N THR A 219 -28.85 -19.86 6.53
CA THR A 219 -27.98 -20.38 5.46
C THR A 219 -28.78 -20.57 4.17
N PRO A 220 -28.22 -20.30 2.97
CA PRO A 220 -28.92 -20.54 1.71
C PRO A 220 -29.28 -22.03 1.57
N VAL A 221 -30.57 -22.30 1.39
CA VAL A 221 -31.12 -23.64 1.15
C VAL A 221 -30.83 -24.07 -0.28
N ALA A 222 -30.36 -25.30 -0.47
CA ALA A 222 -30.20 -25.91 -1.79
C ALA A 222 -31.55 -26.00 -2.51
N VAL A 223 -31.61 -25.55 -3.76
CA VAL A 223 -32.81 -25.58 -4.61
C VAL A 223 -33.01 -27.01 -5.15
N ASP A 224 -34.09 -27.66 -4.75
CA ASP A 224 -34.56 -28.93 -5.33
C ASP A 224 -35.22 -28.66 -6.70
N PRO A 225 -34.87 -29.36 -7.80
CA PRO A 225 -35.37 -29.04 -9.15
C PRO A 225 -36.85 -29.37 -9.41
N ASN A 226 -37.59 -29.95 -8.46
CA ASN A 226 -38.90 -30.56 -8.75
C ASN A 226 -40.09 -29.95 -7.99
N GLN A 227 -40.21 -28.63 -7.89
CA GLN A 227 -41.48 -28.02 -7.44
C GLN A 227 -42.06 -27.04 -8.45
N GLU A 228 -43.27 -27.39 -8.92
CA GLU A 228 -44.12 -26.63 -9.85
C GLU A 228 -44.56 -25.28 -9.25
N GLN A 229 -44.58 -24.23 -10.09
CA GLN A 229 -45.00 -22.86 -9.71
C GLN A 229 -46.52 -22.71 -9.59
N PRO A 230 -47.03 -22.04 -8.54
CA PRO A 230 -48.38 -21.46 -8.56
C PRO A 230 -48.38 -20.01 -9.09
N GLN A 231 -49.47 -19.66 -9.75
CA GLN A 231 -49.68 -18.50 -10.63
C GLN A 231 -49.83 -17.15 -9.92
N ALA A 232 -49.50 -16.08 -10.65
CA ALA A 232 -49.61 -14.68 -10.23
C ALA A 232 -51.06 -14.17 -10.26
N GLU A 233 -51.52 -13.57 -9.17
CA GLU A 233 -52.74 -12.74 -9.12
C GLU A 233 -52.38 -11.24 -9.25
N ALA A 234 -53.09 -10.56 -10.14
CA ALA A 234 -52.92 -9.14 -10.47
C ALA A 234 -53.58 -8.24 -9.41
N ILE A 235 -52.83 -7.27 -8.88
CA ILE A 235 -53.37 -6.24 -7.98
C ILE A 235 -53.92 -5.06 -8.81
N TYR A 236 -55.22 -4.83 -8.65
CA TYR A 236 -56.01 -3.71 -9.19
C TYR A 236 -55.75 -2.42 -8.39
N ASN A 237 -55.44 -1.33 -9.10
CA ASN A 237 -55.22 0.02 -8.54
C ASN A 237 -56.39 0.94 -8.93
N PRO A 238 -57.16 1.51 -7.98
CA PRO A 238 -58.09 2.59 -8.30
C PRO A 238 -57.42 3.98 -8.18
N GLU A 239 -57.67 4.84 -9.17
CA GLU A 239 -57.28 6.25 -9.25
C GLU A 239 -57.87 7.12 -8.11
N PRO A 240 -57.24 8.26 -7.75
CA PRO A 240 -57.78 9.21 -6.80
C PRO A 240 -58.73 10.22 -7.47
N SER A 241 -59.94 10.37 -6.91
CA SER A 241 -60.89 11.41 -7.25
C SER A 241 -60.48 12.77 -6.67
N SER A 242 -60.61 13.80 -7.49
CA SER A 242 -60.46 15.22 -7.15
C SER A 242 -61.67 15.74 -6.36
N SER A 243 -61.42 16.65 -5.42
CA SER A 243 -62.45 17.54 -4.88
C SER A 243 -61.89 18.98 -4.72
N SER A 244 -62.36 19.82 -5.64
CA SER A 244 -62.90 21.18 -5.44
C SER A 244 -62.13 22.21 -4.58
N GLN A 245 -61.55 23.20 -5.26
CA GLN A 245 -62.11 24.56 -5.26
C GLN A 245 -62.35 25.00 -6.72
#